data_AF-A0A960CN19-F1
#
_entry.id   AF-A0A960CN19-F1
#
_cell.length_a   1.000
_cell.length_b   1.000
_cell.length_c   1.000
_cell.angle_alpha   90.00
_cell.angle_beta   90.00
_cell.angle_gamma   90.00
#
_symmetry.space_group_name_H-M   'P 1'
#
loop_
_entity.id
_entity.type
_entity.pdbx_description
1 polymer ?
#
loop_
_entity_poly.entity_id
_entity_poly.type
_entity_poly.pdbx_seq_one_letter_code
_entity_poly.pdbx_strand_id
1 'polypeptide(L)'
;MLLTSLNPAAVAAGADAVIVSNHGGRQLDGVASSISVLPQVVERVGDKTEVLMDGGVRSGLDVFRARALGATGVLIGRSWAFAVAARGEAGVAGLLNAYRNEFKSAMALCGVTKVSDITGDCVTTSDAAQR
;
A
#
# COMPACT_ATOMS: atom_id res chain seq x y z
N MET A 1 10.33 1.94 10.57
CA MET A 1 11.28 1.09 9.82
C MET A 1 11.06 -0.35 10.29
N LEU A 2 10.31 -1.16 9.53
CA LEU A 2 10.13 -2.59 9.83
C LEU A 2 10.68 -3.38 8.64
N LEU A 3 12.01 -3.56 8.65
CA LEU A 3 12.66 -4.57 7.83
C LEU A 3 12.57 -5.88 8.61
N THR A 4 11.86 -6.85 8.02
CA THR A 4 12.01 -8.31 8.15
C THR A 4 11.97 -8.98 9.52
N SER A 5 11.85 -8.25 10.62
CA SER A 5 11.58 -8.84 11.94
C SER A 5 10.11 -9.27 11.98
N LEU A 6 9.89 -10.57 11.77
CA LEU A 6 8.63 -11.31 11.90
C LEU A 6 8.01 -11.25 13.32
N ASN A 7 8.46 -10.31 14.16
CA ASN A 7 8.06 -10.14 15.54
C ASN A 7 7.11 -8.93 15.61
N PRO A 8 5.85 -9.09 16.07
CA PRO A 8 4.92 -8.00 16.30
C PRO A 8 5.35 -7.15 17.52
N ALA A 9 6.65 -6.93 17.72
CA ALA A 9 7.22 -6.17 18.83
C ALA A 9 6.64 -4.76 18.91
N ALA A 10 6.32 -4.14 17.76
CA ALA A 10 5.62 -2.86 17.73
C ALA A 10 4.22 -2.95 18.34
N VAL A 11 3.45 -3.99 17.99
CA VAL A 11 2.12 -4.26 18.55
C VAL A 11 2.22 -4.59 20.04
N ALA A 12 3.18 -5.44 20.43
CA ALA A 12 3.44 -5.79 21.82
C ALA A 12 3.89 -4.58 22.66
N ALA A 13 4.53 -3.59 22.02
CA ALA A 13 4.88 -2.31 22.63
C ALA A 13 3.71 -1.31 22.67
N GLY A 14 2.51 -1.69 22.21
CA GLY A 14 1.30 -0.87 22.28
C GLY A 14 1.09 0.07 21.09
N ALA A 15 1.68 -0.21 19.92
CA ALA A 15 1.42 0.59 18.72
C ALA A 15 -0.01 0.36 18.18
N ASP A 16 -0.73 1.44 17.88
CA ASP A 16 -2.07 1.40 17.28
C ASP A 16 -2.04 0.97 15.79
N ALA A 17 -0.93 1.23 15.11
CA ALA A 17 -0.75 0.96 13.70
C ALA A 17 0.72 0.64 13.36
N VAL A 18 0.92 -0.05 12.25
CA VAL A 18 2.25 -0.30 11.65
C VAL A 18 2.29 0.17 10.20
N ILE A 19 3.47 0.62 9.76
CA ILE A 19 3.71 1.01 8.37
C ILE A 19 4.72 0.05 7.74
N VAL A 20 4.29 -0.67 6.71
CA VAL A 20 5.15 -1.51 5.86
C VAL A 20 5.89 -0.60 4.88
N SER A 21 7.20 -0.46 5.05
CA SER A 21 8.02 0.50 4.31
C SER A 21 9.48 0.06 4.18
N ASN A 22 10.04 0.22 2.99
CA ASN A 22 11.49 0.19 2.73
C ASN A 22 12.08 1.59 2.46
N HIS A 23 11.37 2.64 2.88
CA HIS A 23 11.74 4.06 2.70
C HIS A 23 11.92 4.45 1.23
N GLY A 24 11.14 3.81 0.35
CA GLY A 24 11.22 4.02 -1.09
C GLY A 24 12.54 3.54 -1.70
N GLY A 25 13.18 2.53 -1.10
CA GLY A 25 14.43 1.92 -1.55
C GLY A 25 15.67 2.74 -1.23
N ARG A 26 15.66 3.55 -0.16
CA ARG A 26 16.71 4.55 0.13
C ARG A 26 17.55 4.23 1.37
N GLN A 27 17.32 3.09 2.02
CA GLN A 27 17.98 2.75 3.28
C GLN A 27 18.84 1.50 3.13
N LEU A 28 18.22 0.34 2.92
CA LEU A 28 18.93 -0.91 2.68
C LEU A 28 18.57 -1.41 1.28
N ASP A 29 19.59 -1.63 0.44
CA ASP A 29 19.43 -2.20 -0.89
C ASP A 29 19.33 -3.74 -0.83
N GLY A 30 18.81 -4.36 -1.90
CA GLY A 30 18.65 -5.81 -1.98
C GLY A 30 17.54 -6.40 -1.09
N VAL A 31 16.69 -5.55 -0.50
CA VAL A 31 15.54 -5.97 0.30
C VAL A 31 14.28 -6.10 -0.55
N ALA A 32 13.30 -6.86 -0.03
CA ALA A 32 12.02 -7.03 -0.69
C ALA A 32 11.29 -5.69 -0.91
N SER A 33 10.45 -5.65 -1.94
CA SER A 33 9.52 -4.54 -2.12
C SER A 33 8.50 -4.51 -0.99
N SER A 34 8.02 -3.31 -0.61
CA SER A 34 7.04 -3.18 0.47
C SER A 34 5.72 -3.91 0.17
N ILE A 35 5.28 -3.94 -1.09
CA ILE A 35 4.04 -4.63 -1.48
C ILE A 35 4.17 -6.16 -1.38
N SER A 36 5.34 -6.73 -1.70
CA SER A 36 5.54 -8.18 -1.69
C SER A 36 5.56 -8.77 -0.29
N VAL A 37 5.92 -7.99 0.73
CA VAL A 37 5.93 -8.45 2.14
C VAL A 37 4.65 -8.08 2.89
N LEU A 38 3.82 -7.20 2.33
CA LEU A 38 2.61 -6.68 2.98
C LEU A 38 1.67 -7.81 3.49
N PRO A 39 1.30 -8.83 2.69
CA PRO A 39 0.38 -9.88 3.16
C PRO A 39 0.90 -10.61 4.40
N GLN A 40 2.20 -10.92 4.44
CA GLN A 40 2.85 -11.61 5.56
C GLN A 40 2.89 -10.74 6.83
N VAL A 41 2.95 -9.41 6.69
CA VAL A 41 2.89 -8.50 7.83
C VAL A 41 1.46 -8.42 8.37
N VAL A 42 0.47 -8.29 7.48
CA VAL A 42 -0.95 -8.27 7.85
C VAL A 42 -1.32 -9.52 8.65
N GLU A 43 -0.94 -10.70 8.15
CA GLU A 43 -1.20 -11.99 8.82
C GLU A 43 -0.63 -12.03 10.24
N ARG A 44 0.59 -11.54 10.45
CA ARG A 44 1.26 -11.60 11.77
C ARG A 44 0.77 -10.55 12.76
N VAL A 45 0.37 -9.40 12.26
CA VAL A 45 -0.09 -8.27 13.08
C VAL A 45 -1.54 -8.48 13.53
N GLY A 46 -2.33 -9.19 12.73
CA GLY A 46 -3.71 -9.55 13.03
C GLY A 46 -4.68 -8.38 12.89
N ASP A 47 -5.97 -8.68 13.02
CA ASP A 47 -7.06 -7.78 12.62
C ASP A 47 -7.27 -6.56 13.52
N LYS A 48 -6.61 -6.51 14.68
CA LYS A 48 -6.81 -5.45 15.69
C LYS A 48 -5.90 -4.24 15.50
N THR A 49 -4.94 -4.30 14.60
CA THR A 49 -3.95 -3.24 14.39
C THR A 49 -4.02 -2.77 12.95
N GLU A 50 -4.03 -1.46 12.73
CA GLU A 50 -4.04 -0.93 11.37
C GLU A 50 -2.69 -1.17 10.67
N VAL A 51 -2.75 -1.58 9.40
CA VAL A 51 -1.56 -1.77 8.58
C VAL A 51 -1.59 -0.78 7.43
N LEU A 52 -0.66 0.17 7.45
CA LEU A 52 -0.43 1.09 6.34
C LEU A 52 0.76 0.61 5.51
N MET A 53 0.85 1.07 4.26
CA MET A 53 1.96 0.76 3.37
C MET A 53 2.49 2.00 2.66
N ASP A 54 3.81 2.11 2.51
CA ASP A 54 4.42 3.03 1.54
C ASP A 54 5.40 2.29 0.61
N GLY A 55 6.07 3.03 -0.27
CA GLY A 55 7.11 2.47 -1.13
C GLY A 55 6.56 2.06 -2.49
N GLY A 56 6.63 2.98 -3.45
CA GLY A 56 6.32 2.67 -4.85
C GLY A 56 4.87 2.87 -5.29
N VAL A 57 3.99 3.45 -4.46
CA VAL A 57 2.62 3.81 -4.89
C VAL A 57 2.67 4.92 -5.95
N ARG A 58 2.14 4.65 -7.15
CA ARG A 58 2.19 5.56 -8.30
C ARG A 58 0.85 5.77 -9.00
N SER A 59 -0.17 5.00 -8.66
CA SER A 59 -1.51 5.04 -9.27
C SER A 59 -2.60 4.68 -8.25
N GLY A 60 -3.86 4.95 -8.60
CA GLY A 60 -5.01 4.42 -7.86
C GLY A 60 -5.13 2.90 -7.90
N LEU A 61 -4.59 2.26 -8.95
CA LEU A 61 -4.51 0.80 -9.05
C LEU A 61 -3.55 0.22 -8.01
N ASP A 62 -2.46 0.91 -7.70
CA ASP A 62 -1.54 0.49 -6.63
C ASP A 62 -2.19 0.60 -5.25
N VAL A 63 -2.98 1.66 -5.03
CA VAL A 63 -3.80 1.82 -3.80
C VAL A 63 -4.78 0.66 -3.67
N PHE A 64 -5.48 0.31 -4.77
CA PHE A 64 -6.41 -0.80 -4.81
C PHE A 64 -5.72 -2.13 -4.50
N ARG A 65 -4.56 -2.40 -5.12
CA ARG A 65 -3.78 -3.61 -4.87
C ARG A 65 -3.31 -3.70 -3.41
N ALA A 66 -2.79 -2.61 -2.85
CA ALA A 66 -2.37 -2.60 -1.44
C ALA A 66 -3.55 -2.87 -0.50
N ARG A 67 -4.72 -2.28 -0.78
CA ARG A 67 -5.94 -2.54 -0.02
C ARG A 67 -6.38 -4.00 -0.11
N ALA A 68 -6.40 -4.58 -1.31
CA ALA A 68 -6.72 -5.98 -1.54
C ALA A 68 -5.78 -6.94 -0.81
N LEU A 69 -4.51 -6.54 -0.65
CA LEU A 69 -3.48 -7.29 0.10
C LEU A 69 -3.47 -7.00 1.61
N GLY A 70 -4.50 -6.32 2.13
CA GLY A 70 -4.73 -6.18 3.57
C GLY A 70 -4.29 -4.86 4.19
N ALA A 71 -3.79 -3.89 3.41
CA ALA A 71 -3.53 -2.56 3.96
C ALA A 71 -4.85 -1.82 4.29
N THR A 72 -4.87 -1.08 5.39
CA THR A 72 -5.92 -0.10 5.72
C THR A 72 -5.83 1.12 4.80
N GLY A 73 -4.62 1.50 4.40
CA GLY A 73 -4.36 2.64 3.54
C GLY A 73 -2.91 2.69 3.09
N VAL A 74 -2.59 3.68 2.26
CA VAL A 74 -1.23 3.88 1.76
C VAL A 74 -0.73 5.29 1.97
N LEU A 75 0.60 5.45 2.08
CA LEU A 75 1.27 6.73 2.11
C LEU A 75 1.93 7.02 0.76
N ILE A 76 1.71 8.23 0.26
CA ILE A 76 2.29 8.67 -1.01
C ILE A 76 3.60 9.42 -0.73
N GLY A 77 4.66 9.05 -1.45
CA GLY A 77 5.98 9.71 -1.35
C GLY A 77 6.28 10.57 -2.59
N ARG A 78 7.24 10.13 -3.40
CA ARG A 78 7.74 10.89 -4.57
C ARG A 78 6.68 11.50 -5.49
N SER A 79 5.56 10.83 -5.77
CA SER A 79 4.59 11.33 -6.73
C SER A 79 3.91 12.63 -6.30
N TRP A 80 3.59 12.84 -5.01
CA TRP A 80 3.03 14.13 -4.58
C TRP A 80 4.09 15.24 -4.60
N ALA A 81 5.34 14.93 -4.27
CA ALA A 81 6.44 15.89 -4.34
C ALA A 81 6.71 16.34 -5.78
N PHE A 82 6.66 15.43 -6.75
CA PHE A 82 6.77 15.79 -8.17
C PHE A 82 5.56 16.60 -8.64
N ALA A 83 4.36 16.26 -8.20
CA ALA A 83 3.16 17.02 -8.54
C ALA A 83 3.21 18.45 -7.99
N VAL A 84 3.68 18.64 -6.75
CA VAL A 84 3.83 19.97 -6.14
C VAL A 84 4.92 20.79 -6.86
N ALA A 85 6.03 20.15 -7.25
CA ALA A 85 7.09 20.81 -8.00
C ALA A 85 6.62 21.25 -9.40
N ALA A 86 5.76 20.45 -10.03
CA ALA A 86 5.26 20.74 -11.37
C ALA A 86 4.21 21.87 -11.40
N ARG A 87 3.23 21.84 -10.47
CA ARG A 87 2.06 22.74 -10.52
C ARG A 87 1.53 23.17 -9.15
N GLY A 88 2.34 23.10 -8.10
CA GLY A 88 1.93 23.45 -6.74
C GLY A 88 0.74 22.62 -6.25
N GLU A 89 -0.15 23.27 -5.51
CA GLU A 89 -1.39 22.68 -4.99
C GLU A 89 -2.25 22.05 -6.11
N ALA A 90 -2.40 22.73 -7.25
CA ALA A 90 -3.19 22.24 -8.37
C ALA A 90 -2.63 20.93 -8.96
N GLY A 91 -1.30 20.76 -8.90
CA GLY A 91 -0.65 19.50 -9.28
C GLY A 91 -1.02 18.37 -8.34
N VAL A 92 -0.93 18.60 -7.03
CA VAL A 92 -1.29 17.60 -6.01
C VAL A 92 -2.77 17.25 -6.08
N ALA A 93 -3.65 18.23 -6.24
CA ALA A 93 -5.09 18.00 -6.42
C ALA A 93 -5.38 17.15 -7.68
N GLY A 94 -4.69 17.43 -8.80
CA GLY A 94 -4.78 16.64 -10.02
C GLY A 94 -4.32 15.19 -9.83
N LEU A 95 -3.19 14.98 -9.15
CA LEU A 95 -2.67 13.65 -8.81
C LEU A 95 -3.67 12.84 -7.97
N LEU A 96 -4.18 13.43 -6.89
CA LEU A 96 -5.12 12.76 -5.99
C LEU A 96 -6.46 12.45 -6.70
N ASN A 97 -6.92 13.33 -7.60
CA ASN A 97 -8.09 13.06 -8.43
C ASN A 97 -7.85 11.92 -9.43
N ALA A 98 -6.68 11.86 -10.06
CA ALA A 98 -6.32 10.74 -10.94
C ALA A 98 -6.32 9.42 -10.16
N TYR A 99 -5.67 9.37 -8.99
CA TYR A 99 -5.66 8.16 -8.15
C TYR A 99 -7.07 7.75 -7.73
N ARG A 100 -7.90 8.72 -7.31
CA ARG A 100 -9.29 8.46 -6.94
C ARG A 100 -10.10 7.86 -8.12
N ASN A 101 -9.91 8.38 -9.33
CA ASN A 101 -10.62 7.89 -10.51
C ASN A 101 -10.17 6.48 -10.90
N GLU A 102 -8.86 6.23 -10.92
CA GLU A 102 -8.30 4.91 -11.19
C GLU A 102 -8.74 3.87 -10.15
N PHE A 103 -8.73 4.23 -8.86
CA PHE A 103 -9.20 3.37 -7.77
C PHE A 103 -10.69 3.01 -7.93
N LYS A 104 -11.54 4.00 -8.27
CA LYS A 104 -12.96 3.76 -8.57
C LYS A 104 -13.16 2.86 -9.78
N SER A 105 -12.37 3.04 -10.84
CA SER A 105 -12.42 2.15 -12.01
C SER A 105 -12.06 0.71 -11.64
N ALA A 106 -11.03 0.50 -10.82
CA ALA A 106 -10.69 -0.84 -10.32
C ALA A 106 -11.82 -1.46 -9.50
N MET A 107 -12.42 -0.69 -8.57
CA MET A 107 -13.59 -1.15 -7.81
C MET A 107 -14.74 -1.58 -8.72
N ALA A 108 -15.07 -0.77 -9.74
CA ALA A 108 -16.14 -1.10 -10.68
C ALA A 108 -15.84 -2.37 -11.50
N LEU A 109 -14.60 -2.53 -11.96
CA LEU A 109 -14.17 -3.71 -12.73
C LEU A 109 -14.13 -5.00 -11.87
N CYS A 110 -13.86 -4.87 -10.57
CA CYS A 110 -13.92 -5.98 -9.62
C CYS A 110 -15.32 -6.20 -9.01
N GLY A 111 -16.33 -5.42 -9.42
CA GLY A 111 -17.70 -5.56 -8.94
C GLY A 111 -17.92 -5.18 -7.47
N VAL A 112 -17.03 -4.38 -6.88
CA VAL A 112 -17.12 -3.95 -5.47
C VAL A 112 -17.58 -2.50 -5.35
N THR A 113 -18.46 -2.21 -4.41
CA THR A 113 -19.03 -0.87 -4.21
C THR A 113 -18.58 -0.19 -2.93
N LYS A 114 -17.98 -0.93 -2.00
CA LYS A 114 -17.39 -0.40 -0.76
C LYS A 114 -15.92 -0.78 -0.67
N VAL A 115 -15.12 0.10 -0.07
CA VAL A 115 -13.68 -0.15 0.17
C VAL A 115 -13.46 -1.34 1.12
N SER A 116 -14.42 -1.62 2.00
CA SER A 116 -14.43 -2.79 2.88
C SER A 116 -14.51 -4.12 2.11
N ASP A 117 -15.08 -4.11 0.91
CA ASP A 117 -15.35 -5.31 0.13
C ASP A 117 -14.17 -5.67 -0.80
N ILE A 118 -13.10 -4.86 -0.79
CA ILE A 118 -11.87 -5.13 -1.53
C ILE A 118 -11.06 -6.17 -0.76
N THR A 119 -11.05 -7.40 -1.25
CA THR A 119 -10.33 -8.54 -0.67
C THR A 119 -9.23 -9.05 -1.58
N GLY A 120 -8.45 -10.02 -1.11
CA GLY A 120 -7.43 -10.71 -1.89
C GLY A 120 -7.96 -11.33 -3.18
N ASP A 121 -9.26 -11.69 -3.25
CA ASP A 121 -9.88 -12.25 -4.46
C ASP A 121 -9.90 -11.27 -5.64
N CYS A 122 -9.74 -9.97 -5.37
CA CYS A 122 -9.70 -8.94 -6.40
C CYS A 122 -8.36 -8.89 -7.17
N VAL A 123 -7.31 -9.55 -6.66
CA VAL A 123 -5.95 -9.49 -7.24
C VAL A 123 -5.29 -10.86 -7.21
N THR A 124 -4.52 -11.18 -8.25
CA THR A 124 -3.67 -12.37 -8.22
C THR A 124 -2.29 -11.98 -7.70
N THR A 125 -1.78 -12.72 -6.71
CA THR A 125 -0.37 -12.67 -6.34
C THR A 125 0.38 -13.69 -7.20
N SER A 126 1.49 -13.27 -7.81
CA SER A 126 2.27 -14.16 -8.64
C SER A 126 3.08 -15.16 -7.79
N ASP A 127 2.45 -16.27 -7.41
CA ASP A 127 3.10 -17.59 -7.35
C ASP A 127 2.93 -18.36 -8.68
N ALA A 128 2.11 -17.83 -9.59
CA ALA A 128 1.76 -18.46 -10.87
C ALA A 128 2.63 -18.00 -12.08
N ALA A 129 3.61 -17.10 -11.89
CA ALA A 129 4.44 -16.55 -12.97
C ALA A 129 5.92 -17.00 -12.91
N GLN A 130 6.24 -17.99 -12.06
CA GLN A 130 7.59 -18.57 -11.92
C GLN A 130 7.61 -20.08 -12.25
N ARG A 131 6.87 -20.51 -13.27
CA ARG A 131 7.11 -21.81 -13.94
C ARG A 131 7.59 -21.58 -15.36
#